data_AF-A0A660LZY9-F1
#
_entry.id   AF-A0A660LZY9-F1
#
_cell.length_a   1.000
_cell.length_b   1.000
_cell.length_c   1.000
_cell.angle_alpha   90.00
_cell.angle_beta   90.00
_cell.angle_gamma   90.00
#
_symmetry.space_group_name_H-M   'P 1'
#
loop_
_entity.id
_entity.type
_entity.pdbx_description
1 polymer ?
#
loop_
_entity_poly.entity_id
_entity_poly.type
_entity_poly.pdbx_seq_one_letter_code
_entity_poly.pdbx_strand_id
1 'polypeptide(L)'
;GGDYTELAEELARSQSLRSVIVSGGNADNIAKALQKAGLPDATIVQKGVIPMTEVVQCALDIAQPGDVVILSPAAASFDQYANYTARGEAFVEAVAEL
;
A
#
# COMPACT_ATOMS: atom_id res chain seq x y z
N GLY A 1 -9.12 15.86 0.97
CA GLY A 1 -8.66 14.50 0.66
C GLY A 1 -8.02 14.54 -0.71
N GLY A 2 -6.91 13.82 -0.92
CA GLY A 2 -6.26 13.75 -2.23
C GLY A 2 -7.13 13.06 -3.27
N ASP A 3 -6.95 13.42 -4.54
CA ASP A 3 -7.52 12.67 -5.66
C ASP A 3 -6.56 11.52 -6.00
N TYR A 4 -7.07 10.29 -5.95
CA TYR A 4 -6.31 9.06 -6.22
C TYR A 4 -6.75 8.36 -7.51
N THR A 5 -7.54 9.05 -8.34
CA THR A 5 -8.09 8.47 -9.57
C THR A 5 -6.99 8.04 -10.53
N GLU A 6 -6.00 8.90 -10.78
CA GLU A 6 -4.87 8.61 -11.69
C GLU A 6 -4.03 7.41 -11.21
N LEU A 7 -3.74 7.35 -9.90
CA LEU A 7 -3.07 6.20 -9.29
C LEU A 7 -3.87 4.91 -9.53
N ALA A 8 -5.18 4.94 -9.29
CA ALA A 8 -6.03 3.78 -9.41
C ALA A 8 -6.15 3.30 -10.86
N GLU A 9 -6.26 4.23 -11.81
CA GLU A 9 -6.27 3.93 -13.25
C GLU A 9 -4.96 3.32 -13.72
N GLU A 10 -3.82 3.81 -13.24
CA GLU A 10 -2.51 3.25 -13.61
C GLU A 10 -2.33 1.84 -13.03
N LEU A 11 -2.73 1.62 -11.78
CA LEU A 11 -2.69 0.29 -11.16
C LEU A 11 -3.65 -0.70 -11.84
N ALA A 12 -4.82 -0.26 -12.29
CA ALA A 12 -5.77 -1.08 -13.04
C ALA A 12 -5.25 -1.49 -14.43
N ARG A 13 -4.30 -0.75 -15.01
CA ARG A 13 -3.63 -1.12 -16.27
C ARG A 13 -2.52 -2.14 -16.09
N SER A 14 -2.04 -2.33 -14.86
CA SER A 14 -0.96 -3.28 -14.57
C SER A 14 -1.46 -4.72 -14.65
N GLN A 15 -0.77 -5.56 -15.43
CA GLN A 15 -1.06 -6.98 -15.55
C GLN A 15 -0.28 -7.85 -14.56
N SER A 16 0.70 -7.28 -13.85
CA SER A 16 1.54 -7.98 -12.88
C SER A 16 1.17 -7.67 -11.43
N LEU A 17 0.18 -6.81 -11.21
CA LEU A 17 -0.22 -6.39 -9.88
C LEU A 17 -1.05 -7.48 -9.19
N ARG A 18 -0.43 -8.16 -8.22
CA ARG A 18 -1.13 -9.18 -7.41
C ARG A 18 -2.00 -8.57 -6.33
N SER A 19 -1.51 -7.55 -5.64
CA SER A 19 -2.20 -6.99 -4.47
C SER A 19 -1.78 -5.56 -4.19
N VAL A 20 -2.70 -4.80 -3.59
CA VAL A 20 -2.45 -3.44 -3.09
C VAL A 20 -2.91 -3.38 -1.65
N ILE A 21 -1.98 -3.06 -0.74
CA ILE A 21 -2.27 -2.85 0.67
C ILE A 21 -2.31 -1.33 0.91
N VAL A 22 -3.45 -0.84 1.40
CA VAL A 22 -3.65 0.56 1.76
C VAL A 22 -3.87 0.67 3.26
N SER A 23 -3.17 1.61 3.91
CA SER A 23 -3.22 1.85 5.35
C SER A 23 -3.13 3.33 5.67
N GLY A 24 -3.52 3.70 6.89
CA GLY A 24 -3.47 5.09 7.38
C GLY A 24 -4.73 5.93 7.07
N GLY A 25 -4.64 7.24 7.33
CA GLY A 25 -5.80 8.15 7.30
C GLY A 25 -6.48 8.33 5.93
N ASN A 26 -5.79 8.01 4.84
CA ASN A 26 -6.34 8.08 3.48
C ASN A 26 -6.71 6.72 2.88
N ALA A 27 -6.58 5.62 3.65
CA ALA A 27 -6.83 4.26 3.16
C ALA A 27 -8.22 4.13 2.50
N ASP A 28 -9.25 4.69 3.13
CA ASP A 28 -10.63 4.67 2.61
C ASP A 28 -10.77 5.36 1.25
N ASN A 29 -10.10 6.50 1.05
CA ASN A 29 -10.17 7.25 -0.20
C ASN A 29 -9.46 6.52 -1.33
N ILE A 30 -8.29 5.93 -1.03
CA ILE A 30 -7.52 5.14 -2.00
C ILE A 30 -8.28 3.85 -2.35
N ALA A 31 -8.79 3.12 -1.36
CA ALA A 31 -9.57 1.91 -1.57
C ALA A 31 -10.80 2.16 -2.47
N LYS A 32 -11.53 3.26 -2.25
CA LYS A 32 -12.65 3.65 -3.12
C LYS A 32 -12.22 3.95 -4.55
N ALA A 33 -11.09 4.63 -4.73
CA ALA A 33 -10.55 4.91 -6.07
C ALA A 33 -10.16 3.61 -6.79
N LEU A 34 -9.46 2.70 -6.12
CA LEU A 34 -9.07 1.38 -6.63
C LEU A 34 -10.30 0.54 -7.01
N GLN A 35 -11.30 0.46 -6.13
CA GLN A 35 -12.55 -0.25 -6.39
C GLN A 35 -13.29 0.30 -7.61
N LYS A 36 -13.30 1.64 -7.77
CA LYS A 36 -13.94 2.31 -8.91
C LYS A 36 -13.19 2.05 -10.23
N ALA A 37 -11.86 2.07 -10.22
CA ALA A 37 -11.04 1.79 -11.39
C ALA A 37 -11.15 0.32 -11.83
N GLY A 38 -11.38 -0.58 -10.87
CA GLY A 38 -11.52 -2.01 -11.12
C GLY A 38 -10.16 -2.67 -11.29
N LEU A 39 -9.75 -3.46 -10.30
CA LEU A 39 -8.54 -4.27 -10.36
C LEU A 39 -8.99 -5.75 -10.44
N PRO A 40 -9.22 -6.30 -11.65
CA PRO A 40 -9.87 -7.60 -11.81
C PRO A 40 -9.08 -8.76 -11.21
N ASP A 41 -7.75 -8.67 -11.23
CA ASP A 41 -6.85 -9.74 -10.82
C ASP A 41 -6.08 -9.43 -9.53
N ALA A 42 -6.24 -8.22 -8.98
CA ALA A 42 -5.51 -7.80 -7.79
C ALA A 42 -6.40 -7.80 -6.54
N THR A 43 -5.84 -8.23 -5.41
CA THR A 43 -6.51 -8.12 -4.12
C THR A 43 -6.27 -6.74 -3.52
N ILE A 44 -7.34 -6.04 -3.14
CA ILE A 44 -7.25 -4.78 -2.39
C ILE A 44 -7.40 -5.10 -0.90
N VAL A 45 -6.36 -4.82 -0.12
CA VAL A 45 -6.37 -4.96 1.33
C VAL A 45 -6.40 -3.59 1.97
N GLN A 46 -7.48 -3.29 2.67
CA GLN A 46 -7.66 -2.04 3.39
C GLN A 46 -7.45 -2.25 4.88
N LYS A 47 -6.51 -1.50 5.44
CA LYS A 47 -6.20 -1.47 6.88
C LYS A 47 -6.38 -0.05 7.41
N GLY A 48 -6.66 0.06 8.70
CA GLY A 48 -6.69 1.34 9.39
C GLY A 48 -5.28 1.91 9.60
N VAL A 49 -5.16 2.78 10.61
CA VAL A 49 -3.86 3.25 11.12
C VAL A 49 -3.23 2.10 11.91
N ILE A 50 -2.31 1.35 11.28
CA ILE A 50 -1.60 0.21 11.86
C ILE A 50 -0.07 0.44 11.82
N PRO A 51 0.72 -0.27 12.64
CA PRO A 51 2.18 -0.22 12.57
C PRO A 51 2.73 -0.73 11.23
N MET A 52 3.90 -0.25 10.81
CA MET A 52 4.55 -0.72 9.57
C MET A 52 4.84 -2.23 9.61
N THR A 53 5.18 -2.77 10.78
CA THR A 53 5.39 -4.21 10.98
C THR A 53 4.16 -5.04 10.62
N GLU A 54 2.95 -4.58 10.95
CA GLU A 54 1.71 -5.27 10.53
C GLU A 54 1.46 -5.12 9.02
N VAL A 55 1.79 -3.97 8.42
CA VAL A 55 1.69 -3.78 6.96
C VAL A 55 2.62 -4.75 6.23
N VAL A 56 3.87 -4.87 6.70
CA VAL A 56 4.89 -5.74 6.11
C VAL A 56 4.53 -7.21 6.33
N GLN A 57 4.04 -7.60 7.51
CA GLN A 57 3.55 -8.96 7.76
C GLN A 57 2.38 -9.31 6.84
N CYS A 58 1.43 -8.39 6.65
CA CYS A 58 0.33 -8.60 5.72
C CYS A 58 0.82 -8.77 4.27
N ALA A 59 1.87 -8.04 3.88
CA ALA A 59 2.48 -8.22 2.57
C ALA A 59 3.14 -9.60 2.43
N LEU A 60 3.84 -10.06 3.47
CA LEU A 60 4.47 -11.38 3.51
C LEU A 60 3.45 -12.52 3.40
N ASP A 61 2.32 -12.41 4.12
CA ASP A 61 1.26 -13.44 4.11
C ASP A 61 0.59 -13.60 2.74
N ILE A 62 0.64 -12.55 1.91
CA ILE A 62 0.03 -12.52 0.57
C ILE A 62 1.04 -12.84 -0.53
N ALA A 63 2.29 -12.42 -0.35
CA ALA A 63 3.34 -12.56 -1.33
C ALA A 63 3.67 -14.05 -1.59
N GLN A 64 3.94 -14.37 -2.85
CA GLN A 64 4.39 -15.68 -3.29
C GLN A 64 5.86 -15.64 -3.70
N PRO A 65 6.56 -16.79 -3.71
CA PRO A 65 7.92 -16.86 -4.23
C PRO A 65 8.01 -16.27 -5.65
N GLY A 66 8.84 -15.24 -5.82
CA GLY A 66 9.00 -14.51 -7.09
C GLY A 66 8.25 -13.18 -7.16
N ASP A 67 7.35 -12.89 -6.23
CA ASP A 67 6.74 -11.57 -6.10
C ASP A 67 7.73 -10.54 -5.55
N VAL A 68 7.50 -9.27 -5.84
CA VAL A 68 8.26 -8.13 -5.29
C VAL A 68 7.32 -7.27 -4.47
N VAL A 69 7.66 -7.04 -3.20
CA VAL A 69 6.94 -6.10 -2.33
C VAL A 69 7.61 -4.73 -2.44
N ILE A 70 6.84 -3.71 -2.81
CA ILE A 70 7.34 -2.34 -2.97
C ILE A 70 6.50 -1.41 -2.08
N LEU A 71 7.17 -0.63 -1.24
CA LEU A 71 6.55 0.51 -0.58
C LEU A 71 6.51 1.70 -1.56
N SER A 72 5.35 1.97 -2.15
CA SER A 72 5.12 3.12 -3.03
C SER A 72 4.10 4.08 -2.41
N PRO A 73 4.55 5.13 -1.72
CA PRO A 73 3.62 6.05 -1.07
C PRO A 73 3.06 7.07 -2.06
N ALA A 74 1.78 6.93 -2.40
CA ALA A 74 1.03 7.87 -3.24
C ALA A 74 0.57 9.16 -2.51
N ALA A 75 0.95 9.35 -1.25
CA ALA A 75 0.57 10.50 -0.43
C ALA A 75 1.66 10.90 0.58
N ALA A 76 1.66 12.20 0.93
CA ALA A 76 2.51 12.76 1.97
C ALA A 76 2.28 12.05 3.31
N SER A 77 3.36 11.77 4.05
CA SER A 77 3.39 10.87 5.21
C SER A 77 2.90 11.47 6.53
N PHE A 78 2.29 12.66 6.52
CA PHE A 78 2.10 13.50 7.71
C PHE A 78 1.15 12.95 8.78
N ASP A 79 0.42 11.87 8.50
CA ASP A 79 -0.53 11.29 9.45
C ASP A 79 0.13 10.28 10.43
N GLN A 80 1.29 9.69 10.10
CA GLN A 80 1.96 8.69 10.95
C GLN A 80 3.48 8.84 11.05
N TYR A 81 4.14 9.55 10.13
CA TYR A 81 5.59 9.68 10.10
C TYR A 81 6.02 11.12 9.91
N ALA A 82 7.09 11.52 10.60
CA ALA A 82 7.63 12.87 10.56
C ALA A 82 8.01 13.33 9.13
N ASN A 83 8.41 12.38 8.27
CA ASN A 83 8.73 12.61 6.87
C ASN A 83 8.73 11.27 6.09
N TYR A 84 8.96 11.35 4.78
CA TYR A 84 9.01 10.17 3.92
C TYR A 84 10.17 9.23 4.26
N THR A 85 11.31 9.76 4.74
CA THR A 85 12.49 8.98 5.12
C THR A 85 12.18 8.09 6.31
N ALA A 86 11.59 8.65 7.38
CA ALA A 86 11.21 7.89 8.57
C ALA A 86 10.22 6.74 8.26
N ARG A 87 9.32 6.95 7.29
CA ARG A 87 8.43 5.88 6.81
C ARG A 87 9.20 4.79 6.05
N GLY A 88 10.19 5.17 5.25
CA GLY A 88 11.06 4.22 4.55
C GLY A 88 11.93 3.42 5.52
N GLU A 89 12.51 4.08 6.52
CA GLU A 89 13.28 3.44 7.59
C GLU A 89 12.42 2.44 8.35
N ALA A 90 11.21 2.81 8.76
CA ALA A 90 10.27 1.90 9.43
C ALA A 90 9.91 0.66 8.57
N PHE A 91 9.88 0.80 7.25
CA PHE A 91 9.66 -0.34 6.35
C PHE A 91 10.89 -1.24 6.26
N VAL A 92 12.09 -0.66 6.16
CA VAL A 92 13.35 -1.44 6.16
C VAL A 92 13.53 -2.18 7.48
N GLU A 93 13.26 -1.53 8.61
CA GLU A 93 13.29 -2.13 9.94
C GLU A 93 12.28 -3.26 10.05
N ALA A 94 11.01 -3.02 9.67
CA ALA A 94 9.98 -4.05 9.69
C ALA A 94 10.31 -5.26 8.82
N VAL A 95 10.94 -5.06 7.64
CA VAL A 95 11.39 -6.15 6.78
C VAL A 95 12.58 -6.90 7.39
N ALA A 96 13.48 -6.22 8.10
CA ALA A 96 14.62 -6.83 8.78
C ALA A 96 14.22 -7.69 10.00
N GLU A 97 13.02 -7.46 10.55
CA GLU A 97 12.45 -8.19 11.69
C GLU A 97 11.61 -9.43 11.30
N LEU A 98 11.38 -9.66 9.99
CA LEU A 98 10.63 -10.82 9.47
C LEU A 98 11.33 -12.18 9.68
#